data_AF-A0A2G5TAS6-F1
#
_entry.id   AF-A0A2G5TAS6-F1
#
_cell.length_a   1.000
_cell.length_b   1.000
_cell.length_c   1.000
_cell.angle_alpha   90.00
_cell.angle_beta   90.00
_cell.angle_gamma   90.00
#
_symmetry.space_group_name_H-M   'P 1'
#
loop_
_entity.id
_entity.type
_entity.pdbx_description
1 polymer ?
#
loop_
_entity_poly.entity_id
_entity_poly.type
_entity_poly.pdbx_seq_one_letter_code
_entity_poly.pdbx_strand_id
1 'polypeptide(L)'
;MPDAYKTTSDAVTATNSVLSASAKFATKKVAENLLKYCALGVVVKDLIPFLKPDQPSAEMKKLKELESKLNALSTRMEQGFNGIKTFVAAHNFYNKFASKAATLMSYMRQTMSNPSHHTKGLFQRAVVDNPPLWYAKQLIEQLSIYETNPLKVAMNELYFPQYETFSKWKEVINEVLAQFLIVETYLNGMFWDANMIGPNELRDKLKELSEKMDEWFKEYHRVNNTSWTGIEKYIHHIQDSCQHIGNEGKCDRIVKEFDDMMTNRAFTVLVYNDCGGYDNHAFYGHNALFSFRRGGCNIAVFRVTWEHGACASLDDLLYDETIPT
;
A
#
# COMPACT_ATOMS: atom_id res chain seq x y z
N MET A 1 -0.90 -21.98 33.30
CA MET A 1 -0.03 -22.26 32.13
C MET A 1 1.07 -21.22 32.10
N PRO A 2 2.30 -21.56 32.53
CA PRO A 2 3.42 -20.61 32.57
C PRO A 2 3.79 -19.98 31.21
N ASP A 3 3.31 -20.55 30.10
CA ASP A 3 3.64 -20.14 28.73
C ASP A 3 2.63 -19.16 28.07
N ALA A 4 1.42 -19.04 28.61
CA ALA A 4 0.34 -18.23 28.01
C ALA A 4 0.61 -16.71 28.09
N TYR A 5 1.17 -16.25 29.22
CA TYR A 5 1.56 -14.85 29.39
C TYR A 5 2.67 -14.46 28.41
N LYS A 6 3.72 -15.29 28.31
CA LYS A 6 4.86 -15.07 27.42
C LYS A 6 4.41 -15.03 25.97
N THR A 7 3.64 -16.02 25.53
CA THR A 7 3.09 -16.09 24.16
C THR A 7 2.28 -14.85 23.80
N THR A 8 1.39 -14.40 24.70
CA THR A 8 0.60 -13.18 24.47
C THR A 8 1.50 -11.94 24.41
N SER A 9 2.52 -11.84 25.28
CA SER A 9 3.49 -10.74 25.27
C SER A 9 4.33 -10.70 23.99
N ASP A 10 4.73 -11.87 23.46
CA ASP A 10 5.46 -11.99 22.21
C ASP A 10 4.59 -11.55 21.02
N ALA A 11 3.30 -11.88 21.03
CA ALA A 11 2.33 -11.44 20.02
C ALA A 11 2.05 -9.92 20.08
N VAL A 12 2.04 -9.31 21.27
CA VAL A 12 2.02 -7.85 21.44
C VAL A 12 3.26 -7.22 20.81
N THR A 13 4.43 -7.77 21.09
CA THR A 13 5.70 -7.27 20.53
C THR A 13 5.72 -7.38 19.00
N ALA A 14 5.26 -8.51 18.45
CA ALA A 14 5.12 -8.69 17.01
C ALA A 14 4.17 -7.66 16.40
N THR A 15 2.99 -7.45 17.00
CA THR A 15 2.00 -6.50 16.49
C THR A 15 2.49 -5.07 16.56
N ASN A 16 3.20 -4.69 17.62
CA ASN A 16 3.86 -3.39 17.70
C ASN A 16 4.90 -3.22 16.59
N SER A 17 5.67 -4.27 16.24
CA SER A 17 6.63 -4.19 15.13
C SER A 17 5.97 -3.95 13.77
N VAL A 18 4.76 -4.48 13.57
CA VAL A 18 3.96 -4.26 12.35
C VAL A 18 3.37 -2.84 12.33
N LEU A 19 2.96 -2.33 13.49
CA LEU A 19 2.45 -0.96 13.65
C LEU A 19 3.54 0.10 13.45
N SER A 20 4.76 -0.16 13.94
CA SER A 20 5.90 0.76 13.77
C SER A 20 6.50 0.73 12.37
N ALA A 21 6.34 -0.39 11.65
CA ALA A 21 6.79 -0.48 10.27
C ALA A 21 5.89 0.36 9.35
N SER A 22 6.49 0.97 8.33
CA SER A 22 5.73 1.54 7.21
C SER A 22 4.76 0.49 6.67
N ALA A 23 3.55 0.92 6.31
CA ALA A 23 2.48 0.05 5.81
C ALA A 23 2.93 -0.82 4.63
N LYS A 24 3.86 -0.32 3.80
CA LYS A 24 4.48 -1.07 2.69
C LYS A 24 5.24 -2.33 3.10
N PHE A 25 5.62 -2.46 4.38
CA PHE A 25 6.33 -3.63 4.94
C PHE A 25 5.48 -4.47 5.90
N ALA A 26 4.19 -4.19 6.03
CA ALA A 26 3.33 -4.88 6.98
C ALA A 26 3.30 -6.40 6.75
N THR A 27 3.16 -6.84 5.49
CA THR A 27 3.16 -8.26 5.10
C THR A 27 4.45 -8.98 5.50
N LYS A 28 5.61 -8.38 5.21
CA LYS A 28 6.93 -8.88 5.59
C LYS A 28 7.06 -9.02 7.11
N LYS A 29 6.64 -8.01 7.88
CA LYS A 29 6.71 -8.05 9.35
C LYS A 29 5.78 -9.10 9.96
N VAL A 30 4.60 -9.30 9.39
CA VAL A 30 3.72 -10.41 9.80
C VAL A 30 4.34 -11.76 9.47
N ALA A 31 4.92 -11.93 8.27
CA ALA A 31 5.59 -13.15 7.83
C ALA A 31 6.76 -13.55 8.74
N GLU A 32 7.52 -12.58 9.26
CA GLU A 32 8.60 -12.80 10.23
C GLU A 32 8.08 -13.29 11.60
N ASN A 33 6.78 -13.14 11.89
CA ASN A 33 6.18 -13.39 13.20
C ASN A 33 5.03 -14.41 13.20
N LEU A 34 4.86 -15.21 12.14
CA LEU A 34 3.75 -16.15 12.00
C LEU A 34 3.57 -17.08 13.21
N LEU A 35 4.66 -17.66 13.71
CA LEU A 35 4.61 -18.58 14.85
C LEU A 35 4.00 -17.94 16.09
N LYS A 36 4.19 -16.63 16.29
CA LYS A 36 3.63 -15.90 17.45
C LYS A 36 2.11 -15.73 17.32
N TYR A 37 1.63 -15.42 16.11
CA TYR A 37 0.19 -15.33 15.84
C TYR A 37 -0.49 -16.71 15.91
N CYS A 38 0.19 -17.77 15.46
CA CYS A 38 -0.30 -19.14 15.56
C CYS A 38 -0.40 -19.58 17.04
N ALA A 39 0.69 -19.40 17.79
CA ALA A 39 0.73 -19.72 19.22
C ALA A 39 -0.33 -18.95 20.02
N LEU A 40 -0.61 -17.70 19.65
CA LEU A 40 -1.71 -16.93 20.24
C LEU A 40 -3.08 -17.61 20.03
N GLY A 41 -3.35 -18.15 18.83
CA GLY A 41 -4.57 -18.91 18.55
C GLY A 41 -4.71 -20.15 19.43
N VAL A 42 -3.60 -20.86 19.67
CA VAL A 42 -3.54 -21.99 20.59
C VAL A 42 -3.83 -21.54 22.02
N VAL A 43 -3.18 -20.47 22.49
CA VAL A 43 -3.39 -19.94 23.84
C VAL A 43 -4.83 -19.53 24.08
N VAL A 44 -5.45 -18.79 23.15
CA VAL A 44 -6.86 -18.39 23.31
C VAL A 44 -7.78 -19.62 23.31
N LYS A 45 -7.53 -20.60 22.43
CA LYS A 45 -8.26 -21.89 22.43
C LYS A 45 -8.19 -22.57 23.80
N ASP A 46 -7.00 -22.65 24.37
CA ASP A 46 -6.71 -23.37 25.60
C ASP A 46 -7.18 -22.61 26.85
N LEU A 47 -7.31 -21.28 26.79
CA LEU A 47 -7.81 -20.47 27.89
C LEU A 47 -9.34 -20.48 28.02
N ILE A 48 -10.09 -20.70 26.93
CA ILE A 48 -11.57 -20.70 26.92
C ILE A 48 -12.19 -21.58 28.03
N PRO A 49 -11.72 -22.82 28.29
CA PRO A 49 -12.30 -23.67 29.34
C PRO A 49 -12.06 -23.18 30.77
N PHE A 50 -11.04 -22.34 30.99
CA PHE A 50 -10.57 -21.96 32.33
C PHE A 50 -10.93 -20.53 32.72
N LEU A 51 -11.24 -19.67 31.75
CA LEU A 51 -11.56 -18.27 31.99
C LEU A 51 -13.00 -18.12 32.48
N LYS A 52 -13.14 -17.64 33.71
CA LYS A 52 -14.41 -17.08 34.22
C LYS A 52 -14.43 -15.59 33.88
N PRO A 53 -15.54 -15.03 33.34
CA PRO A 53 -15.62 -13.64 32.89
C PRO A 53 -15.29 -12.61 33.98
N ASP A 54 -15.38 -13.03 35.25
CA ASP A 54 -15.40 -12.15 36.42
C ASP A 54 -14.04 -12.09 37.16
N GLN A 55 -13.03 -12.84 36.71
CA GLN A 55 -11.70 -12.85 37.32
C GLN A 55 -10.62 -12.28 36.37
N PRO A 56 -10.07 -11.07 36.67
CA PRO A 56 -9.05 -10.47 35.83
C PRO A 56 -7.69 -11.16 36.04
N SER A 57 -7.33 -12.08 35.15
CA SER A 57 -5.99 -12.67 35.09
C SER A 57 -4.99 -11.76 34.38
N ALA A 58 -3.68 -11.99 34.61
CA ALA A 58 -2.62 -11.25 33.92
C ALA A 58 -2.65 -11.50 32.40
N GLU A 59 -3.01 -12.71 32.00
CA GLU A 59 -3.20 -13.13 30.61
C GLU A 59 -4.35 -12.36 29.95
N MET A 60 -5.48 -12.20 30.65
CA MET A 60 -6.62 -11.42 30.15
C MET A 60 -6.26 -9.95 29.91
N LYS A 61 -5.46 -9.34 30.79
CA LYS A 61 -4.98 -7.97 30.58
C LYS A 61 -4.12 -7.87 29.32
N LYS A 62 -3.23 -8.84 29.07
CA LYS A 62 -2.39 -8.87 27.88
C LYS A 62 -3.17 -9.15 26.59
N LEU A 63 -4.20 -10.00 26.63
CA LEU A 63 -5.09 -10.23 25.49
C LEU A 63 -5.85 -8.95 25.12
N LYS A 64 -6.32 -8.18 26.10
CA LYS A 64 -6.95 -6.86 25.86
C LYS A 64 -5.98 -5.83 25.30
N GLU A 65 -4.73 -5.82 25.76
CA GLU A 65 -3.69 -4.98 25.18
C GLU A 65 -3.46 -5.33 23.69
N LEU A 66 -3.32 -6.62 23.39
CA LEU A 66 -3.13 -7.09 22.03
C LEU A 66 -4.34 -6.77 21.14
N GLU A 67 -5.55 -6.94 21.66
CA GLU A 67 -6.77 -6.57 20.94
C GLU A 67 -6.74 -5.09 20.54
N SER A 68 -6.39 -4.20 21.47
CA SER A 68 -6.24 -2.77 21.18
C SER A 68 -5.20 -2.49 20.09
N LYS A 69 -4.06 -3.20 20.10
CA LYS A 69 -3.03 -3.07 19.04
C LYS A 69 -3.52 -3.56 17.69
N LEU A 70 -4.25 -4.67 17.65
CA LEU A 70 -4.85 -5.19 16.42
C LEU A 70 -5.96 -4.25 15.90
N ASN A 71 -6.69 -3.58 16.80
CA ASN A 71 -7.66 -2.56 16.41
C ASN A 71 -6.97 -1.35 15.78
N ALA A 72 -5.84 -0.90 16.33
CA ALA A 72 -5.04 0.17 15.72
C ALA A 72 -4.57 -0.19 14.30
N LEU A 73 -4.26 -1.46 14.04
CA LEU A 73 -3.87 -1.96 12.71
C LEU A 73 -5.06 -1.91 11.73
N SER A 74 -6.27 -2.26 12.18
CA SER A 74 -7.49 -2.06 11.39
C SER A 74 -7.77 -0.58 11.12
N THR A 75 -7.61 0.30 12.11
CA THR A 75 -7.80 1.76 11.93
C THR A 75 -6.81 2.35 10.92
N ARG A 76 -5.54 1.90 10.94
CA ARG A 76 -4.53 2.35 9.96
C ARG A 76 -4.94 2.00 8.53
N MET A 77 -5.48 0.80 8.32
CA MET A 77 -6.02 0.37 7.03
C MET A 77 -7.21 1.24 6.56
N GLU A 78 -8.13 1.57 7.46
CA GLU A 78 -9.26 2.46 7.15
C GLU A 78 -8.79 3.87 6.76
N GLN A 79 -7.75 4.39 7.44
CA GLN A 79 -7.12 5.66 7.10
C GLN A 79 -6.43 5.61 5.73
N GLY A 80 -5.68 4.54 5.44
CA GLY A 80 -5.09 4.32 4.12
C GLY A 80 -6.15 4.29 3.01
N PHE A 81 -7.29 3.62 3.25
CA PHE A 81 -8.39 3.58 2.31
C PHE A 81 -8.99 4.97 2.03
N ASN A 82 -9.14 5.81 3.06
CA ASN A 82 -9.60 7.19 2.88
C ASN A 82 -8.70 8.00 1.94
N GLY A 83 -7.42 7.65 1.85
CA GLY A 83 -6.45 8.27 0.94
C GLY A 83 -6.61 7.88 -0.53
N ILE A 84 -7.29 6.77 -0.84
CA ILE A 84 -7.48 6.27 -2.21
C ILE A 84 -8.96 6.23 -2.66
N LYS A 85 -9.91 6.62 -1.81
CA LYS A 85 -11.35 6.51 -2.09
C LYS A 85 -11.84 7.27 -3.32
N THR A 86 -11.05 8.20 -3.85
CA THR A 86 -11.38 9.00 -5.04
C THR A 86 -11.23 8.21 -6.33
N PHE A 87 -10.48 7.11 -6.34
CA PHE A 87 -10.30 6.26 -7.52
C PHE A 87 -11.49 5.32 -7.72
N VAL A 88 -11.89 5.09 -8.97
CA VAL A 88 -13.02 4.23 -9.31
C VAL A 88 -12.78 2.79 -8.80
N ALA A 89 -11.54 2.32 -8.89
CA ALA A 89 -11.14 1.00 -8.43
C ALA A 89 -11.27 0.78 -6.90
N ALA A 90 -11.30 1.86 -6.10
CA ALA A 90 -11.29 1.79 -4.65
C ALA A 90 -12.55 1.14 -4.07
N HIS A 91 -13.73 1.43 -4.64
CA HIS A 91 -14.99 0.91 -4.11
C HIS A 91 -15.08 -0.61 -4.23
N ASN A 92 -14.72 -1.16 -5.40
CA ASN A 92 -14.72 -2.60 -5.64
C ASN A 92 -13.69 -3.33 -4.77
N PHE A 93 -12.48 -2.76 -4.65
CA PHE A 93 -11.44 -3.31 -3.79
C PHE A 93 -11.89 -3.36 -2.32
N TYR A 94 -12.47 -2.28 -1.81
CA TYR A 94 -12.91 -2.21 -0.42
C TYR A 94 -14.02 -3.21 -0.10
N ASN A 95 -15.08 -3.20 -0.90
CA ASN A 95 -16.23 -4.07 -0.66
C ASN A 95 -15.86 -5.55 -0.74
N LYS A 96 -14.97 -5.91 -1.67
CA LYS A 96 -14.60 -7.32 -1.89
C LYS A 96 -13.56 -7.82 -0.89
N PHE A 97 -12.59 -6.99 -0.49
CA PHE A 97 -11.44 -7.46 0.30
C PHE A 97 -11.28 -6.73 1.64
N ALA A 98 -11.16 -5.40 1.63
CA ALA A 98 -10.84 -4.67 2.86
C ALA A 98 -11.93 -4.83 3.93
N SER A 99 -13.21 -4.80 3.53
CA SER A 99 -14.34 -5.01 4.44
C SER A 99 -14.34 -6.43 5.05
N LYS A 100 -13.90 -7.43 4.28
CA LYS A 100 -13.80 -8.84 4.70
C LYS A 100 -12.66 -9.03 5.69
N ALA A 101 -11.49 -8.45 5.41
CA ALA A 101 -10.37 -8.43 6.33
C ALA A 101 -10.75 -7.76 7.66
N ALA A 102 -11.38 -6.57 7.62
CA ALA A 102 -11.85 -5.87 8.82
C ALA A 102 -12.86 -6.69 9.64
N THR A 103 -13.82 -7.32 8.95
CA THR A 103 -14.85 -8.17 9.61
C THR A 103 -14.20 -9.35 10.32
N LEU A 104 -13.29 -10.07 9.65
CA LEU A 104 -12.59 -11.21 10.24
C LEU A 104 -11.69 -10.80 11.41
N MET A 105 -10.96 -9.69 11.26
CA MET A 105 -10.16 -9.11 12.33
C MET A 105 -11.01 -8.75 13.55
N SER A 106 -12.21 -8.20 13.34
CA SER A 106 -13.15 -7.88 14.44
C SER A 106 -13.58 -9.15 15.20
N TYR A 107 -13.99 -10.21 14.50
CA TYR A 107 -14.34 -11.47 15.17
C TYR A 107 -13.15 -12.11 15.88
N MET A 108 -11.98 -12.09 15.26
CA MET A 108 -10.74 -12.56 15.87
C MET A 108 -10.46 -11.79 17.18
N ARG A 109 -10.53 -10.46 17.16
CA ARG A 109 -10.37 -9.60 18.35
C ARG A 109 -11.37 -9.91 19.45
N GLN A 110 -12.63 -10.21 19.11
CA GLN A 110 -13.64 -10.61 20.10
C GLN A 110 -13.25 -11.88 20.87
N THR A 111 -12.55 -12.82 20.23
CA THR A 111 -12.03 -14.01 20.93
C THR A 111 -10.93 -13.69 21.94
N MET A 112 -10.27 -12.54 21.82
CA MET A 112 -9.24 -12.07 22.76
C MET A 112 -9.83 -11.23 23.88
N SER A 113 -10.79 -10.34 23.56
CA SER A 113 -11.44 -9.46 24.54
C SER A 113 -12.41 -10.18 25.46
N ASN A 114 -13.10 -11.21 24.95
CA ASN A 114 -14.01 -12.04 25.72
C ASN A 114 -13.89 -13.52 25.29
N PRO A 115 -12.77 -14.19 25.65
CA PRO A 115 -12.55 -15.59 25.29
C PRO A 115 -13.66 -16.48 25.86
N SER A 116 -14.47 -17.04 24.98
CA SER A 116 -15.58 -17.93 25.37
C SER A 116 -15.90 -18.89 24.22
N HIS A 117 -16.66 -19.95 24.52
CA HIS A 117 -17.22 -20.81 23.47
C HIS A 117 -18.08 -20.04 22.47
N HIS A 118 -18.78 -18.98 22.93
CA HIS A 118 -19.61 -18.15 22.08
C HIS A 118 -18.77 -17.35 21.07
N THR A 119 -17.78 -16.59 21.52
CA THR A 119 -16.92 -15.77 20.63
C THR A 119 -16.09 -16.64 19.70
N LYS A 120 -15.61 -17.80 20.17
CA LYS A 120 -14.97 -18.82 19.32
C LYS A 120 -15.90 -19.31 18.22
N GLY A 121 -17.16 -19.63 18.55
CA GLY A 121 -18.15 -20.09 17.58
C GLY A 121 -18.53 -19.02 16.55
N LEU A 122 -18.65 -17.77 16.98
CA LEU A 122 -18.88 -16.64 16.06
C LEU A 122 -17.70 -16.46 15.09
N PHE A 123 -16.47 -16.50 15.59
CA PHE A 123 -15.28 -16.40 14.75
C PHE A 123 -15.17 -17.59 13.78
N GLN A 124 -15.44 -18.81 14.25
CA GLN A 124 -15.46 -20.01 13.41
C GLN A 124 -16.47 -19.88 12.25
N ARG A 125 -17.68 -19.39 12.53
CA ARG A 125 -18.68 -19.14 11.50
C ARG A 125 -18.20 -18.09 10.49
N ALA A 126 -17.65 -16.99 10.98
CA ALA A 126 -17.16 -15.91 10.13
C ALA A 126 -16.05 -16.37 9.16
N VAL A 127 -15.12 -17.23 9.61
CA VAL A 127 -14.04 -17.77 8.75
C VAL A 127 -14.53 -18.85 7.79
N VAL A 128 -15.61 -19.58 8.12
CA VAL A 128 -16.25 -20.50 7.17
C VAL A 128 -16.95 -19.72 6.06
N ASP A 129 -17.70 -18.70 6.43
CA ASP A 129 -18.42 -17.85 5.47
C ASP A 129 -17.45 -16.98 4.65
N ASN A 130 -16.30 -16.63 5.22
CA ASN A 130 -15.30 -15.79 4.59
C ASN A 130 -13.88 -16.33 4.80
N PRO A 131 -13.45 -17.38 4.07
CA PRO A 131 -12.14 -18.00 4.30
C PRO A 131 -10.98 -17.04 3.97
N PRO A 132 -10.14 -16.65 4.95
CA PRO A 132 -9.14 -15.60 4.74
C PRO A 132 -8.09 -15.99 3.69
N LEU A 133 -7.63 -17.24 3.68
CA LEU A 133 -6.72 -17.75 2.66
C LEU A 133 -7.29 -17.60 1.23
N TRP A 134 -8.58 -17.89 1.05
CA TRP A 134 -9.25 -17.79 -0.24
C TRP A 134 -9.31 -16.33 -0.71
N TYR A 135 -9.74 -15.41 0.16
CA TYR A 135 -9.80 -13.98 -0.19
C TYR A 135 -8.42 -13.39 -0.48
N ALA A 136 -7.40 -13.78 0.29
CA ALA A 136 -6.04 -13.34 0.03
C ALA A 136 -5.52 -13.84 -1.33
N LYS A 137 -5.75 -15.12 -1.66
CA LYS A 137 -5.41 -15.67 -2.98
C LYS A 137 -6.14 -14.97 -4.12
N GLN A 138 -7.44 -14.71 -3.95
CA GLN A 138 -8.21 -13.96 -4.95
C GLN A 138 -7.69 -12.55 -5.16
N LEU A 139 -7.30 -11.85 -4.09
CA LEU A 139 -6.72 -10.52 -4.22
C LEU A 139 -5.39 -10.59 -4.99
N ILE A 140 -4.51 -11.53 -4.66
CA ILE A 140 -3.22 -11.73 -5.36
C ILE A 140 -3.44 -12.07 -6.85
N GLU A 141 -4.45 -12.89 -7.16
CA GLU A 141 -4.82 -13.22 -8.53
C GLU A 141 -5.34 -11.99 -9.29
N GLN A 142 -6.22 -11.20 -8.68
CA GLN A 142 -6.71 -9.95 -9.29
C GLN A 142 -5.61 -8.92 -9.51
N LEU A 143 -4.61 -8.88 -8.64
CA LEU A 143 -3.43 -8.03 -8.82
C LEU A 143 -2.52 -8.51 -9.97
N SER A 144 -2.60 -9.78 -10.36
CA SER A 144 -1.81 -10.33 -11.46
C SER A 144 -2.39 -10.02 -12.84
N ILE A 145 -3.68 -9.66 -12.92
CA ILE A 145 -4.39 -9.33 -14.17
C ILE A 145 -4.53 -7.81 -14.26
N TYR A 146 -4.15 -7.21 -15.40
CA TYR A 146 -4.09 -5.75 -15.57
C TYR A 146 -5.44 -5.07 -15.30
N GLU A 147 -6.51 -5.57 -15.90
CA GLU A 147 -7.85 -4.98 -15.89
C GLU A 147 -8.53 -5.04 -14.52
N THR A 148 -8.09 -5.96 -13.66
CA THR A 148 -8.63 -6.13 -12.31
C THR A 148 -7.68 -5.64 -11.23
N ASN A 149 -6.46 -5.23 -11.59
CA ASN A 149 -5.47 -4.72 -10.64
C ASN A 149 -5.81 -3.26 -10.31
N PRO A 150 -6.31 -2.97 -9.08
CA PRO A 150 -6.78 -1.63 -8.76
C PRO A 150 -5.67 -0.58 -8.73
N LEU A 151 -4.43 -0.97 -8.42
CA LEU A 151 -3.27 -0.09 -8.51
C LEU A 151 -3.02 0.29 -9.97
N LYS A 152 -2.99 -0.68 -10.89
CA LYS A 152 -2.74 -0.40 -12.32
C LYS A 152 -3.86 0.43 -12.94
N VAL A 153 -5.11 0.16 -12.59
CA VAL A 153 -6.27 0.96 -13.02
C VAL A 153 -6.10 2.41 -12.55
N ALA A 154 -5.81 2.65 -11.27
CA ALA A 154 -5.63 4.00 -10.74
C ALA A 154 -4.45 4.74 -11.40
N MET A 155 -3.33 4.05 -11.64
CA MET A 155 -2.17 4.64 -12.32
C MET A 155 -2.48 5.03 -13.78
N ASN A 156 -3.41 4.35 -14.43
CA ASN A 156 -3.84 4.63 -15.80
C ASN A 156 -4.92 5.73 -15.90
N GLU A 157 -5.55 6.11 -14.79
CA GLU A 157 -6.45 7.28 -14.72
C GLU A 157 -5.67 8.61 -14.73
N LEU A 158 -4.38 8.58 -14.40
CA LEU A 158 -3.50 9.73 -14.36
C LEU A 158 -2.94 10.09 -15.74
N TYR A 159 -2.54 11.34 -15.91
CA TYR A 159 -1.79 11.76 -17.11
C TYR A 159 -0.46 11.03 -17.24
N PHE A 160 0.21 10.80 -16.10
CA PHE A 160 1.45 10.05 -15.98
C PHE A 160 1.52 9.39 -14.60
N PRO A 161 2.25 8.27 -14.46
CA PRO A 161 2.51 7.61 -13.18
C PRO A 161 3.01 8.54 -12.07
N GLN A 162 2.36 8.49 -10.91
CA GLN A 162 2.63 9.30 -9.72
C GLN A 162 3.02 8.45 -8.51
N TYR A 163 4.00 8.95 -7.74
CA TYR A 163 4.57 8.24 -6.59
C TYR A 163 3.54 8.15 -5.47
N GLU A 164 2.87 9.25 -5.12
CA GLU A 164 1.85 9.27 -4.07
C GLU A 164 0.73 8.25 -4.34
N THR A 165 0.23 8.20 -5.59
CA THR A 165 -0.81 7.24 -6.00
C THR A 165 -0.31 5.80 -5.88
N PHE A 166 0.87 5.49 -6.43
CA PHE A 166 1.45 4.15 -6.35
C PHE A 166 1.67 3.72 -4.89
N SER A 167 2.26 4.59 -4.07
CA SER A 167 2.60 4.31 -2.67
C SER A 167 1.35 4.03 -1.85
N LYS A 168 0.32 4.88 -1.94
CA LYS A 168 -0.94 4.68 -1.21
C LYS A 168 -1.61 3.35 -1.56
N TRP A 169 -1.65 2.99 -2.85
CA TRP A 169 -2.19 1.71 -3.27
C TRP A 169 -1.35 0.52 -2.77
N LYS A 170 -0.02 0.59 -2.89
CA LYS A 170 0.89 -0.44 -2.37
C LYS A 170 0.72 -0.64 -0.87
N GLU A 171 0.56 0.44 -0.11
CA GLU A 171 0.33 0.40 1.34
C GLU A 171 -1.00 -0.26 1.68
N VAL A 172 -2.12 0.18 1.10
CA VAL A 172 -3.44 -0.38 1.38
C VAL A 172 -3.53 -1.86 1.02
N ILE A 173 -2.97 -2.26 -0.12
CA ILE A 173 -2.93 -3.67 -0.53
C ILE A 173 -2.14 -4.51 0.48
N ASN A 174 -0.96 -4.03 0.89
CA ASN A 174 -0.13 -4.71 1.89
C ASN A 174 -0.85 -4.82 3.24
N GLU A 175 -1.57 -3.80 3.68
CA GLU A 175 -2.29 -3.85 4.95
C GLU A 175 -3.45 -4.86 4.94
N VAL A 176 -4.23 -4.90 3.86
CA VAL A 176 -5.31 -5.88 3.70
C VAL A 176 -4.75 -7.31 3.71
N LEU A 177 -3.67 -7.55 2.95
CA LEU A 177 -3.02 -8.86 2.89
C LEU A 177 -2.35 -9.24 4.22
N ALA A 178 -1.77 -8.28 4.94
CA ALA A 178 -1.22 -8.50 6.28
C ALA A 178 -2.32 -8.92 7.27
N GLN A 179 -3.50 -8.30 7.23
CA GLN A 179 -4.64 -8.71 8.05
C GLN A 179 -5.11 -10.12 7.71
N PHE A 180 -5.25 -10.47 6.42
CA PHE A 180 -5.59 -11.84 6.04
C PHE A 180 -4.56 -12.85 6.55
N LEU A 181 -3.25 -12.53 6.45
CA LEU A 181 -2.19 -13.40 6.95
C LEU A 181 -2.24 -13.56 8.48
N ILE A 182 -2.49 -12.48 9.23
CA ILE A 182 -2.67 -12.56 10.69
C ILE A 182 -3.85 -13.48 11.02
N VAL A 183 -5.01 -13.27 10.39
CA VAL A 183 -6.24 -14.03 10.65
C VAL A 183 -6.05 -15.51 10.30
N GLU A 184 -5.52 -15.81 9.12
CA GLU A 184 -5.22 -17.18 8.66
C GLU A 184 -4.26 -17.90 9.60
N THR A 185 -3.26 -17.18 10.11
CA THR A 185 -2.27 -17.76 11.02
C THR A 185 -2.84 -18.00 12.41
N TYR A 186 -3.60 -17.04 12.93
CA TYR A 186 -4.27 -17.15 14.22
C TYR A 186 -5.29 -18.30 14.24
N LEU A 187 -6.14 -18.36 13.22
CA LEU A 187 -7.18 -19.39 13.14
C LEU A 187 -6.55 -20.79 12.96
N ASN A 188 -5.39 -20.91 12.29
CA ASN A 188 -4.67 -22.18 12.17
C ASN A 188 -4.25 -22.73 13.54
N GLY A 189 -3.75 -21.88 14.44
CA GLY A 189 -3.46 -22.26 15.82
C GLY A 189 -4.73 -22.58 16.63
N MET A 190 -5.81 -21.85 16.39
CA MET A 190 -7.05 -22.00 17.15
C MET A 190 -7.88 -23.24 16.76
N PHE A 191 -7.84 -23.66 15.50
CA PHE A 191 -8.75 -24.68 14.96
C PHE A 191 -8.07 -25.85 14.24
N TRP A 192 -6.82 -25.72 13.79
CA TRP A 192 -6.19 -26.67 12.86
C TRP A 192 -4.83 -27.18 13.33
N ASP A 193 -4.68 -27.31 14.65
CA ASP A 193 -3.52 -27.92 15.32
C ASP A 193 -2.17 -27.38 14.85
N ALA A 194 -2.12 -26.09 14.50
CA ALA A 194 -0.89 -25.40 14.09
C ALA A 194 -0.16 -26.07 12.89
N ASN A 195 -0.89 -26.68 11.94
CA ASN A 195 -0.26 -27.34 10.77
C ASN A 195 0.48 -26.37 9.83
N MET A 196 0.21 -25.07 9.92
CA MET A 196 0.88 -23.98 9.19
C MET A 196 0.89 -24.07 7.65
N ILE A 197 0.16 -25.00 7.02
CA ILE A 197 0.16 -25.18 5.55
C ILE A 197 -0.38 -23.91 4.86
N GLY A 198 -1.58 -23.47 5.23
CA GLY A 198 -2.21 -22.26 4.68
C GLY A 198 -1.41 -20.97 4.92
N PRO A 199 -0.99 -20.67 6.17
CA PRO A 199 -0.14 -19.53 6.47
C PRO A 199 1.17 -19.49 5.68
N ASN A 200 1.88 -20.63 5.55
CA ASN A 200 3.13 -20.70 4.80
C ASN A 200 2.90 -20.52 3.29
N GLU A 201 1.86 -21.13 2.73
CA GLU A 201 1.52 -20.93 1.33
C GLU A 201 1.21 -19.45 1.05
N LEU A 202 0.45 -18.79 1.92
CA LEU A 202 0.15 -17.37 1.77
C LEU A 202 1.40 -16.50 1.91
N ARG A 203 2.27 -16.78 2.88
CA ARG A 203 3.56 -16.09 3.03
C ARG A 203 4.38 -16.12 1.74
N ASP A 204 4.49 -17.28 1.11
CA ASP A 204 5.32 -17.46 -0.07
C ASP A 204 4.74 -16.68 -1.26
N LYS A 205 3.41 -16.71 -1.46
CA LYS A 205 2.73 -15.89 -2.46
C LYS A 205 2.87 -14.38 -2.22
N LEU A 206 2.91 -13.94 -0.97
CA LEU A 206 3.11 -12.53 -0.63
C LEU A 206 4.52 -12.06 -0.94
N LYS A 207 5.52 -12.94 -0.80
CA LYS A 207 6.89 -12.65 -1.23
C LYS A 207 6.95 -12.43 -2.74
N GLU A 208 6.36 -13.34 -3.52
CA GLU A 208 6.27 -13.20 -4.98
C GLU A 208 5.53 -11.93 -5.41
N LEU A 209 4.44 -11.58 -4.73
CA LEU A 209 3.71 -10.33 -5.00
C LEU A 209 4.57 -9.10 -4.70
N SER A 210 5.36 -9.11 -3.62
CA SER A 210 6.26 -8.00 -3.29
C SER A 210 7.28 -7.77 -4.41
N GLU A 211 7.89 -8.85 -4.91
CA GLU A 211 8.84 -8.79 -6.03
C GLU A 211 8.18 -8.20 -7.28
N LYS A 212 6.95 -8.64 -7.63
CA LYS A 212 6.16 -8.07 -8.72
C LYS A 212 5.83 -6.59 -8.53
N MET A 213 5.50 -6.16 -7.31
CA MET A 213 5.25 -4.75 -7.03
C MET A 213 6.49 -3.89 -7.24
N ASP A 214 7.67 -4.40 -6.91
CA ASP A 214 8.94 -3.70 -7.13
C ASP A 214 9.28 -3.63 -8.63
N GLU A 215 8.92 -4.66 -9.41
CA GLU A 215 8.99 -4.60 -10.87
C GLU A 215 8.06 -3.53 -11.44
N TRP A 216 6.80 -3.46 -10.98
CA TRP A 216 5.85 -2.43 -11.44
C TRP A 216 6.35 -1.02 -11.10
N PHE A 217 6.94 -0.84 -9.92
CA PHE A 217 7.55 0.42 -9.52
C PHE A 217 8.62 0.88 -10.52
N LYS A 218 9.51 -0.03 -10.94
CA LYS A 218 10.56 0.24 -11.94
C LYS A 218 9.97 0.51 -13.33
N GLU A 219 8.94 -0.24 -13.71
CA GLU A 219 8.23 -0.05 -14.99
C GLU A 219 7.64 1.36 -15.11
N TYR A 220 6.97 1.86 -14.06
CA TYR A 220 6.39 3.19 -14.05
C TYR A 220 7.44 4.32 -14.13
N HIS A 221 8.60 4.13 -13.49
CA HIS A 221 9.72 5.05 -13.68
C HIS A 221 10.16 5.11 -15.15
N ARG A 222 10.28 3.93 -15.79
CA ARG A 222 10.67 3.85 -17.19
C ARG A 222 9.67 4.59 -18.10
N VAL A 223 8.37 4.47 -17.86
CA VAL A 223 7.32 5.16 -18.65
C VAL A 223 7.58 6.67 -18.70
N ASN A 224 7.75 7.32 -17.54
CA ASN A 224 7.98 8.77 -17.48
C ASN A 224 9.36 9.18 -18.00
N ASN A 225 10.34 8.29 -17.88
CA ASN A 225 11.69 8.52 -18.37
C ASN A 225 11.79 8.48 -19.90
N THR A 226 10.88 7.78 -20.58
CA THR A 226 10.96 7.58 -22.04
C THR A 226 9.84 8.28 -22.81
N SER A 227 8.67 8.46 -22.22
CA SER A 227 7.51 9.02 -22.91
C SER A 227 7.29 10.49 -22.59
N TRP A 228 6.84 11.26 -23.58
CA TRP A 228 6.33 12.63 -23.40
C TRP A 228 4.79 12.68 -23.47
N THR A 229 4.11 11.63 -23.92
CA THR A 229 2.68 11.66 -24.23
C THR A 229 1.79 12.05 -23.04
N GLY A 230 2.09 11.53 -21.85
CA GLY A 230 1.36 11.86 -20.64
C GLY A 230 1.60 13.31 -20.20
N ILE A 231 2.87 13.70 -20.18
CA ILE A 231 3.31 15.06 -19.86
C ILE A 231 2.68 16.08 -20.81
N GLU A 232 2.69 15.81 -22.12
CA GLU A 232 2.09 16.66 -23.14
C GLU A 232 0.60 16.91 -22.89
N LYS A 233 -0.16 15.82 -22.64
CA LYS A 233 -1.59 15.92 -22.34
C LYS A 233 -1.85 16.76 -21.09
N TYR A 234 -1.01 16.61 -20.07
CA TYR A 234 -1.13 17.40 -18.85
C TYR A 234 -0.81 18.89 -19.10
N ILE A 235 0.26 19.20 -19.84
CA ILE A 235 0.60 20.58 -20.23
C ILE A 235 -0.55 21.24 -21.00
N HIS A 236 -1.11 20.54 -21.99
CA HIS A 236 -2.27 21.01 -22.73
C HIS A 236 -3.48 21.27 -21.82
N HIS A 237 -3.74 20.37 -20.86
CA HIS A 237 -4.81 20.54 -19.89
C HIS A 237 -4.63 21.80 -19.04
N ILE A 238 -3.41 22.06 -18.54
CA ILE A 238 -3.10 23.27 -17.76
C ILE A 238 -3.31 24.53 -18.59
N GLN A 239 -2.82 24.55 -19.83
CA GLN A 239 -3.01 25.70 -20.72
C GLN A 239 -4.50 25.99 -20.96
N ASP A 240 -5.29 24.95 -21.25
CA ASP A 240 -6.70 25.11 -21.60
C ASP A 240 -7.59 25.43 -20.39
N SER A 241 -7.35 24.77 -19.26
CA SER A 241 -8.25 24.78 -18.10
C SER A 241 -7.87 25.84 -17.06
N CYS A 242 -6.63 26.32 -17.08
CA CYS A 242 -6.11 27.27 -16.10
C CYS A 242 -5.88 28.68 -16.69
N GLN A 243 -6.71 29.12 -17.65
CA GLN A 243 -6.60 30.45 -18.25
C GLN A 243 -6.84 31.61 -17.24
N HIS A 244 -7.47 31.31 -16.11
CA HIS A 244 -7.79 32.27 -15.05
C HIS A 244 -6.61 32.55 -14.09
N ILE A 245 -5.52 31.79 -14.18
CA ILE A 245 -4.29 32.02 -13.40
C ILE A 245 -3.15 32.51 -14.29
N GLY A 246 -2.26 33.33 -13.73
CA GLY A 246 -1.07 33.82 -14.41
C GLY A 246 -0.02 32.73 -14.66
N ASN A 247 1.01 33.07 -15.42
CA ASN A 247 2.06 32.13 -15.83
C ASN A 247 2.80 31.50 -14.64
N GLU A 248 3.07 32.28 -13.58
CA GLU A 248 3.66 31.79 -12.34
C GLU A 248 2.81 30.67 -11.72
N GLY A 249 1.50 30.92 -11.52
CA GLY A 249 0.59 29.90 -10.98
C GLY A 249 0.44 28.66 -11.85
N LYS A 250 0.55 28.79 -13.19
CA LYS A 250 0.61 27.62 -14.08
C LYS A 250 1.92 26.84 -13.89
N CYS A 251 3.04 27.55 -13.78
CA CYS A 251 4.35 26.96 -13.51
C CYS A 251 4.35 26.18 -12.19
N ASP A 252 3.86 26.80 -11.11
CA ASP A 252 3.78 26.18 -9.78
C ASP A 252 2.98 24.88 -9.81
N ARG A 253 1.86 24.85 -10.54
CA ARG A 253 1.04 23.63 -10.71
C ARG A 253 1.81 22.54 -11.45
N ILE A 254 2.51 22.88 -12.52
CA ILE A 254 3.28 21.91 -13.30
C ILE A 254 4.43 21.35 -12.45
N VAL A 255 5.19 22.22 -11.78
CA VAL A 255 6.29 21.82 -10.90
C VAL A 255 5.77 20.88 -9.81
N LYS A 256 4.67 21.23 -9.14
CA LYS A 256 4.08 20.39 -8.09
C LYS A 256 3.73 18.98 -8.58
N GLU A 257 3.11 18.85 -9.76
CA GLU A 257 2.78 17.51 -10.29
C GLU A 257 4.01 16.75 -10.79
N PHE A 258 5.04 17.46 -11.28
CA PHE A 258 6.30 16.82 -11.68
C PHE A 258 7.12 16.35 -10.48
N ASP A 259 7.03 17.02 -9.33
CA ASP A 259 7.69 16.59 -8.09
C ASP A 259 7.17 15.23 -7.59
N ASP A 260 5.90 14.90 -7.86
CA ASP A 260 5.32 13.59 -7.53
C ASP A 260 5.40 12.58 -8.70
N MET A 261 5.92 12.98 -9.86
CA MET A 261 6.03 12.09 -11.01
C MET A 261 7.03 10.96 -10.71
N MET A 262 6.68 9.72 -11.01
CA MET A 262 7.61 8.58 -10.84
C MET A 262 8.69 8.65 -11.92
N THR A 263 9.79 9.33 -11.67
CA THR A 263 10.88 9.56 -12.63
C THR A 263 12.19 9.77 -11.89
N ASN A 264 13.31 9.41 -12.50
CA ASN A 264 14.66 9.76 -12.01
C ASN A 264 15.25 10.96 -12.76
N ARG A 265 14.39 11.72 -13.46
CA ARG A 265 14.80 12.86 -14.29
C ARG A 265 14.38 14.16 -13.62
N ALA A 266 15.25 15.16 -13.68
CA ALA A 266 14.87 16.52 -13.33
C ALA A 266 14.26 17.22 -14.55
N PHE A 267 13.33 18.14 -14.28
CA PHE A 267 12.64 18.91 -15.31
C PHE A 267 12.85 20.41 -15.08
N THR A 268 13.03 21.16 -16.17
CA THR A 268 12.98 22.62 -16.15
C THR A 268 11.75 23.07 -16.91
N VAL A 269 10.93 23.92 -16.28
CA VAL A 269 9.66 24.39 -16.83
C VAL A 269 9.74 25.89 -17.04
N LEU A 270 9.40 26.34 -18.25
CA LEU A 270 9.26 27.74 -18.60
C LEU A 270 7.81 27.99 -19.02
N VAL A 271 7.15 28.94 -18.36
CA VAL A 271 5.81 29.41 -18.73
C VAL A 271 5.88 30.90 -18.98
N TYR A 272 5.48 31.34 -20.17
CA TYR A 272 5.56 32.75 -20.56
C TYR A 272 4.40 33.14 -21.47
N ASN A 273 4.24 34.45 -21.67
CA ASN A 273 3.15 35.00 -22.48
C ASN A 273 3.21 34.49 -23.92
N ASP A 274 2.05 34.50 -24.58
CA ASP A 274 1.96 34.27 -26.01
C ASP A 274 2.86 35.27 -26.77
N CYS A 275 3.68 34.73 -27.67
CA CYS A 275 4.43 35.47 -28.66
C CYS A 275 4.43 34.65 -29.97
N GLY A 276 4.19 35.33 -31.10
CA GLY A 276 4.17 34.69 -32.41
C GLY A 276 5.57 34.40 -32.96
N GLY A 277 5.71 33.41 -33.84
CA GLY A 277 6.94 33.12 -34.59
C GLY A 277 7.97 32.26 -33.84
N TYR A 278 8.57 31.27 -34.51
CA TYR A 278 9.66 30.46 -33.95
C TYR A 278 10.92 31.31 -33.68
N ASP A 279 11.16 32.32 -34.51
CA ASP A 279 12.34 33.20 -34.46
C ASP A 279 12.45 34.04 -33.19
N ASN A 280 11.38 34.12 -32.39
CA ASN A 280 11.35 34.83 -31.12
C ASN A 280 11.76 33.99 -29.90
N HIS A 281 12.22 32.74 -30.13
CA HIS A 281 12.63 31.82 -29.07
C HIS A 281 14.14 31.59 -29.13
N ALA A 282 14.85 31.95 -28.06
CA ALA A 282 16.30 31.74 -27.93
C ALA A 282 16.68 30.36 -27.37
N PHE A 283 15.75 29.41 -27.33
CA PHE A 283 15.96 28.09 -26.74
C PHE A 283 15.58 26.98 -27.71
N TYR A 284 16.37 25.90 -27.68
CA TYR A 284 16.21 24.71 -28.49
C TYR A 284 16.71 23.50 -27.70
N GLY A 285 16.09 22.34 -27.86
CA GLY A 285 16.51 21.13 -27.17
C GLY A 285 15.92 19.85 -27.78
N HIS A 286 16.74 18.81 -27.87
CA HIS A 286 16.32 17.49 -28.39
C HIS A 286 15.53 16.66 -27.36
N ASN A 287 15.68 16.96 -26.08
CA ASN A 287 14.95 16.31 -24.99
C ASN A 287 14.01 17.31 -24.30
N ALA A 288 13.15 17.93 -25.11
CA ALA A 288 12.26 18.97 -24.67
C ALA A 288 10.87 18.81 -25.31
N LEU A 289 9.87 19.31 -24.59
CA LEU A 289 8.50 19.43 -25.03
C LEU A 289 8.14 20.90 -25.11
N PHE A 290 7.55 21.30 -26.23
CA PHE A 290 7.13 22.66 -26.48
C PHE A 290 5.64 22.70 -26.82
N SER A 291 4.88 23.54 -26.12
CA SER A 291 3.49 23.81 -26.46
C SER A 291 3.25 25.32 -26.53
N PHE A 292 3.11 25.80 -27.77
CA PHE A 292 3.03 27.23 -28.04
C PHE A 292 1.60 27.68 -28.35
N ARG A 293 1.26 28.88 -27.88
CA ARG A 293 0.03 29.63 -28.22
C ARG A 293 -1.27 28.91 -27.85
N ARG A 294 -1.20 28.00 -26.87
CA ARG A 294 -2.35 27.28 -26.35
C ARG A 294 -2.80 27.93 -25.04
N GLY A 295 -4.10 28.20 -24.92
CA GLY A 295 -4.66 28.84 -23.71
C GLY A 295 -4.03 30.18 -23.34
N GLY A 296 -3.56 30.94 -24.35
CA GLY A 296 -2.98 32.29 -24.18
C GLY A 296 -1.56 32.33 -23.60
N CYS A 297 -0.84 31.21 -23.59
CA CYS A 297 0.55 31.16 -23.12
C CYS A 297 1.38 30.13 -23.89
N ASN A 298 2.69 30.21 -23.67
CA ASN A 298 3.67 29.26 -24.18
C ASN A 298 4.29 28.49 -23.01
N ILE A 299 4.50 27.18 -23.21
CA ILE A 299 5.15 26.32 -22.22
C ILE A 299 6.27 25.53 -22.90
N ALA A 300 7.46 25.58 -22.30
CA ALA A 300 8.59 24.75 -22.67
C ALA A 300 9.02 23.92 -21.45
N VAL A 301 9.15 22.61 -21.65
CA VAL A 301 9.58 21.66 -20.63
C VAL A 301 10.84 20.97 -21.13
N PHE A 302 11.93 21.09 -20.39
CA PHE A 302 13.19 20.41 -20.69
C PHE A 302 13.40 19.27 -19.69
N ARG A 303 13.75 18.09 -20.19
CA ARG A 303 14.19 16.99 -19.34
C ARG A 303 15.70 17.04 -19.23
N VAL A 304 16.20 17.26 -18.01
CA VAL A 304 17.63 17.36 -17.74
C VAL A 304 18.25 15.97 -17.83
N THR A 305 19.17 15.81 -18.77
CA THR A 305 20.06 14.65 -18.85
C THR A 305 21.36 14.99 -18.17
N TRP A 306 21.58 14.43 -16.98
CA TRP A 306 22.91 14.39 -16.39
C TRP A 306 23.71 13.34 -17.16
N GLU A 307 24.55 13.76 -18.11
CA GLU A 307 25.64 12.90 -18.59
C GLU A 307 26.64 12.79 -17.44
N HIS A 308 26.47 11.76 -16.61
CA HIS A 308 27.49 11.40 -15.64
C HIS A 308 28.71 10.92 -16.45
N GLY A 309 29.78 11.72 -16.45
CA GLY A 309 31.10 11.19 -16.73
C GLY A 309 31.36 10.03 -15.77
N ALA A 310 31.26 8.80 -16.28
CA ALA A 310 31.72 7.56 -15.66
C ALA A 310 31.40 7.36 -14.15
N CYS A 311 30.13 7.41 -13.75
CA CYS A 311 29.74 6.87 -12.45
C CYS A 311 28.45 6.05 -12.56
N ALA A 312 28.61 4.77 -12.89
CA ALA A 312 27.54 3.78 -12.96
C ALA A 312 26.85 3.50 -11.60
N SER A 313 27.34 4.09 -10.51
CA SER A 313 26.86 3.80 -9.15
C SER A 313 25.60 4.57 -8.73
N LEU A 314 25.16 5.59 -9.48
CA LEU A 314 24.05 6.45 -9.05
C LEU A 314 22.67 5.92 -9.44
N ASP A 315 22.55 5.22 -10.58
CA ASP A 315 21.32 4.50 -10.90
C ASP A 315 21.11 3.36 -9.89
N ASP A 316 22.16 2.61 -9.54
CA ASP A 316 22.08 1.60 -8.48
C ASP A 316 21.72 2.22 -7.12
N LEU A 317 22.25 3.39 -6.74
CA LEU A 317 21.90 4.10 -5.49
C LEU A 317 20.48 4.68 -5.46
N LEU A 318 19.90 5.04 -6.61
CA LEU A 318 18.51 5.50 -6.71
C LEU A 318 17.50 4.34 -6.73
N TYR A 319 17.93 3.15 -7.16
CA TYR A 319 17.14 1.91 -7.09
C TYR A 319 17.38 1.09 -5.82
N ASP A 320 18.50 1.32 -5.13
CA ASP A 320 18.86 0.79 -3.82
C ASP A 320 18.50 1.85 -2.77
N GLU A 321 17.21 2.21 -2.69
CA GLU A 321 16.67 2.74 -1.45
C GLU A 321 16.77 1.63 -0.38
N THR A 322 17.97 1.47 0.19
CA THR A 322 18.08 1.16 1.60
C THR A 322 17.32 2.24 2.33
N ILE A 323 16.05 1.92 2.58
CA ILE A 323 15.10 2.59 3.45
C ILE A 323 15.88 3.14 4.67
N PRO A 324 15.78 4.43 5.00
CA PRO A 324 16.36 4.94 6.23
C PRO A 324 15.85 4.09 7.41
N THR A 325 16.79 3.49 8.13
CA THR A 325 16.57 2.66 9.33
C THR A 325 15.77 3.36 10.41
#